data_AF-A0A7C4GK07-F1
#
_entry.id   AF-A0A7C4GK07-F1
#
_cell.length_a   1.000
_cell.length_b   1.000
_cell.length_c   1.000
_cell.angle_alpha   90.00
_cell.angle_beta   90.00
_cell.angle_gamma   90.00
#
_symmetry.space_group_name_H-M   'P 1'
#
loop_
_entity.id
_entity.type
_entity.pdbx_description
1 polymer ?
#
loop_
_entity_poly.entity_id
_entity_poly.type
_entity_poly.pdbx_seq_one_letter_code
_entity_poly.pdbx_strand_id
1 'polypeptide(L)' 'MCLAVPARILEISGDLARVDFGGGVVREVNVSLVDARVGD' A
#
# COMPACT_ATOMS: atom_id res chain seq x y z
N MET A 1 21.00 -1.71 8.12
CA MET A 1 19.93 -2.72 8.20
C MET A 1 18.63 -1.97 8.46
N CYS A 2 17.61 -2.12 7.62
CA CYS A 2 16.36 -1.37 7.75
C CYS A 2 15.20 -2.33 8.07
N LEU A 3 14.20 -1.87 8.81
CA LEU A 3 12.96 -2.59 9.07
C LEU A 3 11.85 -1.99 8.21
N ALA A 4 11.12 -2.84 7.49
CA ALA A 4 9.96 -2.42 6.72
C ALA A 4 8.80 -2.05 7.65
N VAL A 5 8.01 -1.05 7.23
CA VAL A 5 6.74 -0.71 7.88
C VAL A 5 5.62 -1.33 7.04
N PRO A 6 4.81 -2.24 7.61
CA PRO A 6 3.69 -2.83 6.89
C PRO A 6 2.60 -1.78 6.63
N ALA A 7 1.87 -1.94 5.54
CA ALA A 7 0.73 -1.12 5.18
C ALA A 7 -0.39 -2.02 4.67
N ARG A 8 -1.65 -1.60 4.85
CA ARG A 8 -2.82 -2.28 4.32
C ARG A 8 -3.34 -1.59 3.07
N ILE A 9 -3.57 -2.33 1.99
CA ILE A 9 -4.17 -1.82 0.77
C ILE A 9 -5.67 -1.62 0.94
N LEU A 10 -6.13 -0.38 0.77
CA LEU A 10 -7.54 0.00 0.85
C LEU A 10 -8.23 -0.03 -0.52
N GLU A 11 -7.53 0.42 -1.56
CA GLU A 11 -8.06 0.56 -2.92
C GLU A 11 -6.91 0.52 -3.94
N ILE A 12 -7.17 -0.01 -5.14
CA ILE A 12 -6.21 -0.05 -6.25
C ILE A 12 -6.85 0.63 -7.47
N SER A 13 -6.12 1.59 -8.04
CA SER A 13 -6.48 2.36 -9.23
C SER A 13 -5.34 2.26 -10.26
N GLY A 14 -5.39 1.22 -11.10
CA GLY A 14 -4.32 0.91 -12.05
C GLY A 14 -3.03 0.54 -11.32
N ASP A 15 -1.94 1.26 -11.62
CA ASP A 15 -0.62 1.03 -11.01
C ASP A 15 -0.44 1.72 -9.64
N LEU A 16 -1.46 2.44 -9.16
CA LEU A 16 -1.43 3.19 -7.91
C LEU A 16 -2.41 2.56 -6.92
N ALA A 17 -1.97 2.40 -5.68
CA ALA A 17 -2.79 1.88 -4.59
C ALA A 17 -2.83 2.87 -3.43
N ARG A 18 -4.01 3.04 -2.83
CA ARG A 18 -4.15 3.75 -1.55
C ARG A 18 -3.93 2.75 -0.43
N VAL A 19 -2.92 3.01 0.40
CA VAL A 19 -2.53 2.13 1.50
C VAL A 19 -2.53 2.89 2.83
N ASP A 20 -2.89 2.20 3.91
CA ASP A 20 -2.86 2.71 5.29
C ASP A 20 -1.67 2.10 6.05
N PHE A 21 -0.77 2.97 6.55
CA PHE A 21 0.37 2.56 7.37
C PHE A 21 0.03 2.41 8.86
N GLY A 22 -1.25 2.55 9.21
CA GLY A 22 -1.76 2.55 10.57
C GLY A 22 -1.95 3.98 11.11
N GLY A 23 -2.82 4.12 12.11
CA GLY A 23 -3.12 5.42 12.72
C GLY A 23 -3.85 6.40 11.79
N GLY A 24 -4.43 5.91 10.68
CA GLY A 24 -5.15 6.72 9.71
C GLY A 24 -4.25 7.41 8.68
N VAL A 25 -2.99 7.01 8.56
CA VAL A 25 -2.04 7.59 7.60
C VAL A 25 -2.17 6.89 6.25
N VAL A 26 -3.04 7.46 5.40
CA VAL A 26 -3.28 6.96 4.05
C VAL A 26 -2.37 7.65 3.03
N ARG A 27 -1.67 6.88 2.20
CA ARG A 27 -0.84 7.39 1.10
C ARG A 27 -1.12 6.62 -0.19
N GLU A 28 -0.85 7.27 -1.31
CA GLU A 28 -0.87 6.65 -2.63
C GLU A 28 0.53 6.12 -2.96
N VAL A 29 0.63 4.84 -3.35
CA VAL A 29 1.87 4.11 -3.57
C VAL A 29 1.79 3.39 -4.90
N ASN A 30 2.88 3.40 -5.66
CA ASN A 30 2.96 2.65 -6.90
C ASN A 30 3.15 1.15 -6.61
N VAL A 31 2.28 0.32 -7.17
CA VAL A 31 2.28 -1.14 -6.99
C VAL A 31 2.66 -1.90 -8.25
N SER A 32 3.09 -1.24 -9.33
CA SER A 32 3.43 -1.87 -10.62
C SER A 32 4.55 -2.92 -10.55
N LEU A 33 5.32 -2.94 -9.46
CA LEU A 33 6.44 -3.86 -9.25
C LEU A 33 6.03 -5.17 -8.56
N VAL A 34 4.78 -5.30 -8.09
CA VAL A 34 4.29 -6.45 -7.31
C VAL A 34 2.83 -6.79 -7.67
N ASP A 35 2.42 -8.05 -7.46
CA ASP A 35 0.99 -8.42 -7.56
C ASP A 35 0.28 -8.03 -6.26
N ALA A 36 -0.26 -6.82 -6.23
CA ALA A 36 -0.93 -6.24 -5.07
C ALA A 36 -2.45 -6.45 -5.12
N ARG A 37 -3.07 -6.80 -3.99
CA ARG A 37 -4.52 -6.98 -3.87
C ARG A 37 -5.10 -6.17 -2.72
N VAL A 38 -6.37 -5.79 -2.83
CA VAL A 38 -7.07 -5.07 -1.75
C VAL A 38 -7.12 -5.95 -0.51
N GLY A 39 -6.67 -5.42 0.62
CA GLY A 39 -6.59 -6.11 1.91
C GLY A 39 -5.22 -6.68 2.26
N ASP A 40 -4.29 -6.76 1.30
CA ASP A 40 -2.87 -7.09 1.56
C ASP A 40 -2.18 -6.04 2.43
#